data_AF-A0A2V9HXY3-F1
#
_entry.id   AF-A0A2V9HXY3-F1
#
_cell.length_a   1.000
_cell.length_b   1.000
_cell.length_c   1.000
_cell.angle_alpha   90.00
_cell.angle_beta   90.00
_cell.angle_gamma   90.00
#
_symmetry.space_group_name_H-M   'P 1'
#
loop_
_entity.id
_entity.type
_entity.pdbx_description
1 polymer ?
#
loop_
_entity_poly.entity_id
_entity_poly.type
_entity_poly.pdbx_seq_one_letter_code
_entity_poly.pdbx_strand_id
1 'polypeptide(L)'
;MKHMTEEELIAYREEVAEQRTAISGHLAVCEECRGELERIEAVLAALDTLPVPDPGANYGRQVWREIAPRLPEKPGRWWQVWMEPRRLTAAGVIVALIVAAFVAGRITKRGNAGDNIANKEQVRERVLVVAVGEHLGHSERMLVELSNAEPSDPAQKQVNISAEQRRAEDLLQENRLYRQTALEEGDAGLASVLDELERVLLDVAHSPEVVTPAQLEAIQKKIAGRGILFKVRVVNKELQQRQEAREPAPAQNDSTKRARNKV
;
A
#
# COMPACT_ATOMS: atom_id res chain seq x y z
N MET A 1 29.73 -40.41 -15.02
CA MET A 1 29.19 -39.03 -15.17
C MET A 1 29.57 -38.27 -13.91
N LYS A 2 29.76 -36.94 -13.97
CA LYS A 2 30.11 -36.16 -12.78
C LYS A 2 28.82 -35.93 -11.97
N HIS A 3 28.78 -36.43 -10.74
CA HIS A 3 27.68 -36.20 -9.79
C HIS A 3 27.74 -34.77 -9.25
N MET A 4 26.60 -34.27 -8.78
CA MET A 4 26.56 -33.00 -8.05
C MET A 4 27.15 -33.19 -6.66
N THR A 5 27.80 -32.14 -6.18
CA THR A 5 28.29 -32.09 -4.80
C THR A 5 27.13 -31.87 -3.83
N GLU A 6 27.34 -32.26 -2.57
CA GLU A 6 26.35 -32.04 -1.50
C GLU A 6 26.01 -30.55 -1.35
N GLU A 7 27.01 -29.67 -1.42
CA GLU A 7 26.84 -28.21 -1.34
C GLU A 7 25.94 -27.67 -2.47
N GLU A 8 26.08 -28.19 -3.69
CA GLU A 8 25.24 -27.80 -4.83
C GLU A 8 23.78 -28.27 -4.65
N LEU A 9 23.56 -29.45 -4.05
CA LEU A 9 22.23 -29.98 -3.74
C LEU A 9 21.56 -29.20 -2.61
N ILE A 10 22.31 -28.83 -1.56
CA ILE A 10 21.83 -27.97 -0.48
C ILE A 10 21.47 -26.58 -1.03
N ALA A 11 22.35 -25.97 -1.83
CA ALA A 11 22.07 -24.68 -2.46
C ALA A 11 20.85 -24.73 -3.39
N TYR A 12 20.63 -25.87 -4.06
CA TYR A 12 19.44 -26.10 -4.89
C TYR A 12 18.16 -26.14 -4.05
N ARG A 13 18.19 -26.82 -2.90
CA ARG A 13 17.07 -26.92 -1.94
C ARG A 13 16.75 -25.59 -1.26
N GLU A 14 17.77 -24.80 -0.91
CA GLU A 14 17.63 -23.47 -0.30
C GLU A 14 17.29 -22.37 -1.34
N GLU A 15 17.08 -22.75 -2.60
CA GLU A 15 16.77 -21.85 -3.73
C GLU A 15 17.83 -20.78 -4.04
N VAL A 16 19.07 -20.99 -3.58
CA VAL A 16 20.21 -20.06 -3.77
C VAL A 16 21.22 -20.53 -4.83
N ALA A 17 21.00 -21.71 -5.44
CA ALA A 17 21.89 -22.22 -6.48
C ALA A 17 21.80 -21.41 -7.79
N GLU A 18 22.95 -20.91 -8.26
CA GLU A 18 23.08 -20.19 -9.53
C GLU A 18 22.71 -21.05 -10.75
N GLN A 19 22.89 -22.38 -10.68
CA GLN A 19 22.71 -23.33 -11.78
C GLN A 19 21.48 -24.25 -11.61
N ARG A 20 20.38 -23.69 -11.09
CA ARG A 20 19.18 -24.46 -10.72
C ARG A 20 18.62 -25.36 -11.83
N THR A 21 18.59 -24.87 -13.08
CA THR A 21 18.07 -25.63 -14.23
C THR A 21 18.95 -26.80 -14.65
N ALA A 22 20.28 -26.65 -14.52
CA ALA A 22 21.23 -27.71 -14.79
C ALA A 22 21.14 -28.81 -13.73
N ILE A 23 21.01 -28.42 -12.46
CA ILE A 23 20.84 -29.35 -11.34
C ILE A 23 19.52 -30.11 -11.47
N SER A 24 18.40 -29.43 -11.77
CA SER A 24 17.11 -30.12 -11.98
C SER A 24 17.14 -31.11 -13.16
N GLY A 25 17.84 -30.75 -14.25
CA GLY A 25 18.04 -31.64 -15.38
C GLY A 25 18.87 -32.87 -15.03
N HIS A 26 19.88 -32.70 -14.17
CA HIS A 26 20.70 -33.80 -13.65
C HIS A 26 19.89 -34.73 -12.72
N LEU A 27 19.09 -34.17 -11.81
CA LEU A 27 18.23 -34.91 -10.88
C LEU A 27 17.17 -35.76 -11.60
N ALA A 28 16.68 -35.30 -12.76
CA ALA A 28 15.75 -36.08 -13.57
C ALA A 28 16.35 -37.40 -14.11
N VAL A 29 17.67 -37.49 -14.22
CA VAL A 29 18.37 -38.62 -14.86
C VAL A 29 19.23 -39.41 -13.86
N CYS A 30 19.75 -38.78 -12.80
CA CYS A 30 20.64 -39.41 -11.83
C CYS A 30 19.88 -39.82 -10.55
N GLU A 31 19.73 -41.13 -10.35
CA GLU A 31 19.11 -41.69 -9.14
C GLU A 31 19.95 -41.47 -7.88
N GLU A 32 21.28 -41.56 -7.99
CA GLU A 32 22.19 -41.35 -6.87
C GLU A 32 22.08 -39.93 -6.29
N CYS A 33 22.06 -38.90 -7.15
CA CYS A 33 21.88 -37.51 -6.69
C CYS A 33 20.47 -37.24 -6.15
N ARG A 34 19.43 -37.94 -6.62
CA ARG A 34 18.10 -37.89 -5.99
C ARG A 34 18.12 -38.51 -4.59
N GLY A 35 18.77 -39.66 -4.43
CA GLY A 35 18.90 -40.31 -3.12
C GLY A 35 19.72 -39.49 -2.12
N GLU A 36 20.73 -38.74 -2.58
CA GLU A 36 21.45 -37.76 -1.74
C GLU A 36 20.55 -36.58 -1.33
N LEU A 37 19.78 -36.03 -2.28
CA LEU A 37 18.83 -34.94 -1.99
C LEU A 37 17.74 -35.37 -0.99
N GLU A 38 17.17 -36.57 -1.15
CA GLU A 38 16.18 -37.14 -0.22
C GLU A 38 16.77 -37.33 1.19
N ARG A 39 18.04 -37.74 1.30
CA ARG A 39 18.74 -37.83 2.59
C ARG A 39 18.88 -36.47 3.27
N ILE A 40 19.26 -35.44 2.51
CA ILE A 40 19.37 -34.06 3.00
C ILE A 40 18.00 -33.56 3.46
N GLU A 41 16.95 -33.77 2.66
CA GLU A 41 15.58 -33.40 2.99
C GLU A 41 15.10 -34.07 4.29
N ALA A 42 15.39 -35.36 4.48
CA ALA A 42 15.02 -36.09 5.68
C ALA A 42 15.70 -35.52 6.94
N VAL A 43 16.99 -35.16 6.85
CA VAL A 43 17.73 -34.56 7.98
C VAL A 43 17.16 -33.18 8.32
N LEU A 44 16.92 -32.34 7.32
CA LEU A 44 16.37 -30.99 7.54
C LEU A 44 14.93 -31.05 8.07
N ALA A 45 14.09 -31.94 7.54
CA ALA A 45 12.75 -32.16 8.05
C ALA A 45 12.74 -32.59 9.53
N ALA A 46 13.73 -33.37 9.97
CA ALA A 46 13.89 -33.70 11.38
C ALA A 46 14.23 -32.47 12.24
N LEU A 47 15.05 -31.54 11.74
CA LEU A 47 15.37 -30.29 12.43
C LEU A 47 14.17 -29.34 12.52
N ASP A 48 13.31 -29.30 11.50
CA ASP A 48 12.09 -28.47 11.50
C ASP A 48 11.07 -28.88 12.58
N THR A 49 11.18 -30.09 13.15
CA THR A 49 10.33 -30.53 14.27
C THR A 49 10.77 -30.00 15.63
N LEU A 50 11.95 -29.36 15.70
CA LEU A 50 12.46 -28.83 16.96
C LEU A 50 11.63 -27.61 17.39
N PRO A 51 11.26 -27.50 18.68
CA PRO A 51 10.51 -26.37 19.17
C PRO A 51 11.35 -25.09 19.03
N VAL A 52 10.78 -24.07 18.37
CA VAL A 52 11.39 -22.75 18.29
C VAL A 52 11.41 -22.14 19.71
N PRO A 53 12.60 -21.83 20.27
CA PRO A 53 12.68 -21.23 21.61
C PRO A 53 12.02 -19.85 21.62
N ASP A 54 11.31 -19.51 22.71
CA ASP A 54 10.80 -18.15 22.91
C ASP A 54 11.99 -17.17 23.08
N PRO A 55 12.20 -16.24 22.14
CA PRO A 55 13.32 -15.31 22.21
C PRO A 55 13.13 -14.23 23.29
N GLY A 56 11.90 -14.07 23.80
CA GLY A 56 11.55 -13.06 24.80
C GLY A 56 11.41 -11.64 24.24
N ALA A 57 10.71 -10.78 24.98
CA ALA A 57 10.29 -9.45 24.53
C ALA A 57 11.43 -8.46 24.19
N ASN A 58 12.67 -8.77 24.55
CA ASN A 58 13.84 -7.91 24.35
C ASN A 58 14.76 -8.35 23.21
N TYR A 59 14.53 -9.51 22.62
CA TYR A 59 15.41 -10.11 21.62
C TYR A 59 15.70 -9.18 20.44
N GLY A 60 14.65 -8.61 19.84
CA GLY A 60 14.81 -7.68 18.71
C GLY A 60 15.70 -6.47 19.04
N ARG A 61 15.62 -5.94 20.27
CA ARG A 61 16.48 -4.82 20.70
C ARG A 61 17.94 -5.24 20.89
N GLN A 62 18.18 -6.44 21.41
CA GLN A 62 19.53 -6.96 21.63
C GLN A 62 20.22 -7.26 20.29
N VAL A 63 19.53 -7.96 19.40
CA VAL A 63 20.00 -8.27 18.04
C VAL A 63 20.26 -6.98 17.25
N TRP A 64 19.33 -6.03 17.30
CA TRP A 64 19.52 -4.75 16.61
C TRP A 64 20.74 -3.98 17.10
N ARG A 65 21.01 -3.97 18.42
CA ARG A 65 22.19 -3.31 19.00
C ARG A 65 23.51 -3.94 18.52
N GLU A 66 23.53 -5.25 18.28
CA GLU A 66 24.72 -5.96 17.82
C GLU A 66 24.94 -5.89 16.29
N ILE A 67 23.85 -5.80 15.52
CA ILE A 67 23.90 -5.76 14.05
C ILE A 67 24.06 -4.33 13.53
N ALA A 68 23.43 -3.33 14.18
CA ALA A 68 23.50 -1.93 13.78
C ALA A 68 24.92 -1.42 13.44
N PRO A 69 25.98 -1.71 14.23
CA PRO A 69 27.33 -1.23 13.91
C PRO A 69 28.01 -1.98 12.74
N ARG A 70 27.49 -3.13 12.31
CA ARG A 70 28.03 -3.93 11.20
C ARG A 70 27.32 -3.68 9.87
N LEU A 71 26.17 -3.00 9.90
CA LEU A 71 25.47 -2.62 8.69
C LEU A 71 26.20 -1.47 8.01
N PRO A 72 26.35 -1.48 6.66
CA PRO A 72 26.94 -0.37 5.95
C PRO A 72 26.12 0.89 6.23
N GLU A 73 26.78 1.94 6.72
CA GLU A 73 26.17 3.26 6.81
C GLU A 73 25.65 3.63 5.42
N LYS A 74 24.33 3.83 5.28
CA LYS A 74 23.78 4.49 4.07
C LYS A 74 24.58 5.79 3.87
N PRO A 75 25.12 6.09 2.67
CA PRO A 75 25.96 7.26 2.47
C PRO A 75 25.16 8.56 2.59
N GLY A 76 24.94 9.01 3.82
CA GLY A 76 24.27 10.26 4.17
C GLY A 76 25.24 11.44 4.18
N ARG A 77 25.95 11.70 3.07
CA ARG A 77 27.04 12.69 3.09
C ARG A 77 27.38 13.37 1.76
N TRP A 78 26.47 13.36 0.79
CA TRP A 78 26.64 14.09 -0.47
C TRP A 78 26.63 15.62 -0.29
N TRP A 79 26.04 16.15 0.79
CA TRP A 79 26.00 17.58 1.10
C TRP A 79 27.33 18.16 1.61
N GLN A 80 28.24 17.34 2.15
CA GLN A 80 29.49 17.85 2.73
C GLN A 80 30.57 18.16 1.68
N VAL A 81 30.45 17.62 0.46
CA VAL A 81 31.37 17.90 -0.67
C VAL A 81 31.18 19.32 -1.21
N TRP A 82 30.06 19.97 -0.91
CA TRP A 82 29.75 21.31 -1.43
C TRP A 82 30.26 22.46 -0.53
N MET A 83 30.87 22.14 0.62
CA MET A 83 31.31 23.10 1.63
C MET A 83 32.85 23.18 1.74
N GLU A 84 33.58 23.16 0.63
CA GLU A 84 35.03 23.43 0.62
C GLU A 84 35.34 24.93 0.41
N PRO A 85 36.09 25.58 1.32
CA PRO A 85 36.19 27.04 1.43
C PRO A 85 37.03 27.74 0.34
N ARG A 86 37.72 26.99 -0.53
CA ARG A 86 38.60 27.55 -1.57
C ARG A 86 37.88 28.04 -2.83
N ARG A 87 36.57 27.83 -2.97
CA ARG A 87 35.77 28.31 -4.12
C ARG A 87 34.93 29.57 -3.83
N LEU A 88 35.06 30.17 -2.65
CA LEU A 88 34.20 31.28 -2.19
C LEU A 88 34.60 32.68 -2.70
N THR A 89 35.78 32.86 -3.33
CA THR A 89 36.16 34.18 -3.90
C THR A 89 35.48 34.47 -5.24
N ALA A 90 34.95 33.46 -5.93
CA ALA A 90 34.09 33.64 -7.11
C ALA A 90 32.59 33.74 -6.77
N ALA A 91 32.20 33.47 -5.51
CA ALA A 91 30.80 33.45 -5.07
C ALA A 91 30.25 34.85 -4.75
N GLY A 92 31.10 35.85 -4.49
CA GLY A 92 30.64 37.21 -4.12
C GLY A 92 29.82 37.91 -5.21
N VAL A 93 30.21 37.75 -6.47
CA VAL A 93 29.49 38.34 -7.62
C VAL A 93 28.15 37.64 -7.85
N ILE A 94 28.11 36.31 -7.68
CA ILE A 94 26.88 35.53 -7.83
C ILE A 94 25.90 35.87 -6.70
N VAL A 95 26.36 36.03 -5.47
CA VAL A 95 25.52 36.46 -4.34
C VAL A 95 24.98 37.87 -4.58
N ALA A 96 25.79 38.82 -5.06
CA ALA A 96 25.32 40.17 -5.38
C ALA A 96 24.24 40.17 -6.48
N LEU A 97 24.41 39.36 -7.53
CA LEU A 97 23.41 39.20 -8.59
C LEU A 97 22.14 38.49 -8.11
N ILE A 98 22.26 37.49 -7.22
CA ILE A 98 21.10 36.81 -6.60
C ILE A 98 20.35 37.79 -5.70
N VAL A 99 21.05 38.61 -4.91
CA VAL A 99 20.41 39.62 -4.05
C VAL A 99 19.73 40.69 -4.90
N ALA A 100 20.36 41.16 -5.98
CA ALA A 100 19.74 42.12 -6.90
C ALA A 100 18.50 41.52 -7.60
N ALA A 101 18.58 40.28 -8.09
CA ALA A 101 17.46 39.56 -8.68
C ALA A 101 16.35 39.25 -7.66
N PHE A 102 16.71 38.97 -6.42
CA PHE A 102 15.78 38.73 -5.31
C PHE A 102 15.06 40.01 -4.90
N VAL A 103 15.77 41.14 -4.78
CA VAL A 103 15.15 42.44 -4.47
C VAL A 103 14.28 42.90 -5.64
N ALA A 104 14.75 42.76 -6.88
CA ALA A 104 13.96 43.04 -8.08
C ALA A 104 12.70 42.16 -8.12
N GLY A 105 12.82 40.85 -7.88
CA GLY A 105 11.72 39.89 -7.83
C GLY A 105 10.79 40.09 -6.64
N ARG A 106 11.27 40.57 -5.49
CA ARG A 106 10.43 40.83 -4.30
C ARG A 106 9.60 42.10 -4.46
N ILE A 107 10.09 43.08 -5.23
CA ILE A 107 9.38 44.31 -5.54
C ILE A 107 8.38 44.11 -6.70
N THR A 108 8.73 43.30 -7.71
CA THR A 108 7.86 43.03 -8.87
C THR A 108 6.92 41.83 -8.73
N LYS A 109 7.20 40.89 -7.82
CA LYS A 109 6.48 39.62 -7.70
C LYS A 109 5.89 39.45 -6.30
N ARG A 110 5.02 40.37 -5.91
CA ARG A 110 4.18 40.21 -4.70
C ARG A 110 2.98 39.27 -4.93
N GLY A 111 3.15 38.22 -5.75
CA GLY A 111 2.03 37.39 -6.21
C GLY A 111 2.29 35.92 -6.57
N ASN A 112 3.43 35.28 -6.25
CA ASN A 112 3.66 33.90 -6.74
C ASN A 112 4.31 32.90 -5.75
N ALA A 113 4.34 33.21 -4.45
CA ALA A 113 4.81 32.25 -3.44
C ALA A 113 3.69 31.36 -2.88
N GLY A 114 2.41 31.75 -3.04
CA GLY A 114 1.26 30.94 -2.64
C GLY A 114 0.99 29.75 -3.57
N ASP A 115 1.28 29.90 -4.87
CA ASP A 115 0.94 28.89 -5.89
C ASP A 115 1.62 27.54 -5.70
N ASN A 116 2.88 27.49 -5.20
CA ASN A 116 3.60 26.22 -5.10
C ASN A 116 3.20 25.37 -3.88
N ILE A 117 2.77 26.01 -2.78
CA ILE A 117 2.29 25.30 -1.59
C ILE A 117 0.84 24.86 -1.83
N ALA A 118 0.01 25.77 -2.36
CA ALA A 118 -1.36 25.46 -2.76
C ALA A 118 -1.42 24.32 -3.80
N ASN A 119 -0.50 24.28 -4.77
CA ASN A 119 -0.47 23.20 -5.77
C ASN A 119 -0.07 21.84 -5.16
N LYS A 120 0.88 21.80 -4.21
CA LYS A 120 1.24 20.54 -3.53
C LYS A 120 0.11 20.02 -2.64
N GLU A 121 -0.54 20.89 -1.87
CA GLU A 121 -1.72 20.52 -1.07
C GLU A 121 -2.86 20.06 -1.96
N GLN A 122 -3.12 20.77 -3.07
CA GLN A 122 -4.16 20.42 -4.03
C GLN A 122 -3.87 19.09 -4.76
N VAL A 123 -2.61 18.77 -5.05
CA VAL A 123 -2.22 17.46 -5.61
C VAL A 123 -2.38 16.36 -4.56
N ARG A 124 -1.99 16.58 -3.29
CA ARG A 124 -2.19 15.60 -2.20
C ARG A 124 -3.66 15.33 -1.93
N GLU A 125 -4.47 16.39 -1.88
CA GLU A 125 -5.92 16.32 -1.70
C GLU A 125 -6.58 15.56 -2.86
N ARG A 126 -6.15 15.80 -4.12
CA ARG A 126 -6.62 15.03 -5.29
C ARG A 126 -6.30 13.55 -5.19
N VAL A 127 -5.07 13.19 -4.84
CA VAL A 127 -4.66 11.79 -4.69
C VAL A 127 -5.45 11.12 -3.56
N LEU A 128 -5.68 11.83 -2.46
CA LEU A 128 -6.50 11.33 -1.35
C LEU A 128 -7.96 11.12 -1.75
N VAL A 129 -8.60 12.10 -2.42
CA VAL A 129 -10.00 11.99 -2.86
C VAL A 129 -10.20 10.80 -3.78
N VAL A 130 -9.26 10.55 -4.69
CA VAL A 130 -9.30 9.38 -5.59
C VAL A 130 -9.12 8.07 -4.81
N ALA A 131 -8.11 8.00 -3.94
CA ALA A 131 -7.82 6.79 -3.17
C ALA A 131 -8.96 6.43 -2.19
N VAL A 132 -9.53 7.44 -1.52
CA VAL A 132 -10.67 7.26 -0.61
C VAL A 132 -11.93 6.88 -1.38
N GLY A 133 -12.18 7.48 -2.55
CA GLY A 133 -13.32 7.13 -3.39
C GLY A 133 -13.29 5.65 -3.82
N GLU A 134 -12.14 5.17 -4.27
CA GLU A 134 -11.95 3.76 -4.64
C GLU A 134 -12.16 2.82 -3.44
N HIS A 135 -11.57 3.17 -2.29
CA HIS A 135 -11.75 2.42 -1.03
C HIS A 135 -13.22 2.31 -0.61
N LEU A 136 -13.96 3.41 -0.69
CA LEU A 136 -15.40 3.42 -0.40
C LEU A 136 -16.18 2.57 -1.42
N GLY A 137 -15.77 2.57 -2.69
CA GLY A 137 -16.34 1.69 -3.72
C GLY A 137 -16.12 0.20 -3.42
N HIS A 138 -14.91 -0.19 -3.00
CA HIS A 138 -14.62 -1.55 -2.57
C HIS A 138 -15.42 -1.96 -1.33
N SER A 139 -15.52 -1.06 -0.36
CA SER A 139 -16.29 -1.26 0.86
C SER A 139 -17.78 -1.40 0.57
N GLU A 140 -18.34 -0.58 -0.34
CA GLU A 140 -19.73 -0.69 -0.77
C GLU A 140 -20.01 -2.05 -1.41
N ARG A 141 -19.17 -2.49 -2.36
CA ARG A 141 -19.34 -3.76 -3.05
C ARG A 141 -19.38 -4.94 -2.08
N MET A 142 -18.41 -4.99 -1.15
CA MET A 142 -18.33 -6.02 -0.12
C MET A 142 -19.56 -6.02 0.79
N LEU A 143 -20.01 -4.84 1.23
CA LEU A 143 -21.20 -4.73 2.09
C LEU A 143 -22.49 -5.14 1.36
N VAL A 144 -22.59 -4.85 0.05
CA VAL A 144 -23.72 -5.30 -0.79
C VAL A 144 -23.69 -6.82 -0.94
N GLU A 145 -22.54 -7.41 -1.26
CA GLU A 145 -22.36 -8.86 -1.36
C GLU A 145 -22.74 -9.56 -0.05
N LEU A 146 -22.26 -9.05 1.09
CA LEU A 146 -22.59 -9.58 2.41
C LEU A 146 -24.08 -9.42 2.76
N SER A 147 -24.70 -8.30 2.36
CA SER A 147 -26.14 -8.08 2.58
C SER A 147 -27.03 -9.01 1.76
N ASN A 148 -26.51 -9.56 0.66
CA ASN A 148 -27.20 -10.49 -0.23
C ASN A 148 -26.60 -11.91 -0.15
N ALA A 149 -25.78 -12.21 0.86
CA ALA A 149 -25.21 -13.54 1.02
C ALA A 149 -26.32 -14.57 1.31
N GLU A 150 -26.32 -15.66 0.56
CA GLU A 150 -27.30 -16.74 0.66
C GLU A 150 -26.62 -18.10 0.95
N PRO A 151 -27.34 -19.06 1.55
CA PRO A 151 -26.81 -20.41 1.75
C PRO A 151 -26.41 -21.06 0.42
N SER A 152 -25.21 -21.65 0.39
CA SER A 152 -24.68 -22.31 -0.81
C SER A 152 -25.47 -23.55 -1.23
N ASP A 153 -26.22 -24.15 -0.29
CA ASP A 153 -27.12 -25.27 -0.53
C ASP A 153 -28.38 -25.07 0.34
N PRO A 154 -29.60 -25.06 -0.23
CA PRO A 154 -30.83 -24.90 0.54
C PRO A 154 -31.08 -26.02 1.57
N ALA A 155 -30.40 -27.17 1.45
CA ALA A 155 -30.40 -28.22 2.46
C ALA A 155 -29.41 -27.96 3.62
N GLN A 156 -28.39 -27.14 3.41
CA GLN A 156 -27.38 -26.79 4.40
C GLN A 156 -27.77 -25.50 5.12
N LYS A 157 -27.90 -25.57 6.44
CA LYS A 157 -28.25 -24.42 7.30
C LYS A 157 -27.04 -23.52 7.61
N GLN A 158 -26.09 -23.39 6.68
CA GLN A 158 -24.84 -22.67 6.89
C GLN A 158 -24.51 -21.83 5.65
N VAL A 159 -24.00 -20.64 5.88
CA VAL A 159 -23.59 -19.69 4.85
C VAL A 159 -22.08 -19.49 4.96
N ASN A 160 -21.38 -19.69 3.84
CA ASN A 160 -19.94 -19.41 3.77
C ASN A 160 -19.74 -17.93 3.45
N ILE A 161 -19.09 -17.21 4.38
CA ILE A 161 -18.74 -15.79 4.25
C ILE A 161 -17.22 -15.57 4.26
N SER A 162 -16.43 -16.62 4.01
CA SER A 162 -14.95 -16.55 4.05
C SER A 162 -14.38 -15.50 3.09
N ALA A 163 -15.02 -15.30 1.94
CA ALA A 163 -14.58 -14.33 0.96
C ALA A 163 -14.83 -12.90 1.46
N GLU A 164 -16.00 -12.65 2.06
CA GLU A 164 -16.41 -11.37 2.65
C GLU A 164 -15.57 -11.05 3.89
N GLN A 165 -15.27 -12.04 4.72
CA GLN A 165 -14.39 -11.89 5.88
C GLN A 165 -12.99 -11.43 5.47
N ARG A 166 -12.35 -12.11 4.50
CA ARG A 166 -11.02 -11.71 4.00
C ARG A 166 -11.04 -10.31 3.40
N ARG A 167 -12.08 -9.97 2.62
CA ARG A 167 -12.24 -8.61 2.10
C ARG A 167 -12.39 -7.58 3.22
N ALA A 168 -13.10 -7.90 4.30
CA ALA A 168 -13.18 -7.03 5.47
C ALA A 168 -11.81 -6.81 6.13
N GLU A 169 -11.01 -7.87 6.28
CA GLU A 169 -9.65 -7.79 6.84
C GLU A 169 -8.74 -6.88 6.03
N ASP A 170 -8.74 -7.03 4.71
CA ASP A 170 -7.94 -6.20 3.79
C ASP A 170 -8.32 -4.71 3.88
N LEU A 171 -9.62 -4.42 3.93
CA LEU A 171 -10.14 -3.06 3.98
C LEU A 171 -9.85 -2.34 5.30
N LEU A 172 -9.59 -3.05 6.40
CA LEU A 172 -9.39 -2.43 7.72
C LEU A 172 -8.13 -1.57 7.81
N GLN A 173 -7.03 -2.02 7.21
CA GLN A 173 -5.75 -1.28 7.29
C GLN A 173 -5.84 0.05 6.54
N GLU A 174 -6.39 0.02 5.33
CA GLU A 174 -6.57 1.21 4.50
C GLU A 174 -7.59 2.17 5.12
N ASN A 175 -8.69 1.64 5.68
CA ASN A 175 -9.72 2.45 6.33
C ASN A 175 -9.16 3.29 7.50
N ARG A 176 -8.29 2.72 8.34
CA ARG A 176 -7.64 3.44 9.45
C ARG A 176 -6.76 4.58 8.96
N LEU A 177 -6.00 4.34 7.90
CA LEU A 177 -5.15 5.36 7.29
C LEU A 177 -5.99 6.52 6.75
N TYR A 178 -7.05 6.23 5.99
CA TYR A 178 -7.93 7.27 5.45
C TYR A 178 -8.67 8.04 6.53
N ARG A 179 -9.08 7.37 7.62
CA ARG A 179 -9.72 8.02 8.77
C ARG A 179 -8.76 8.99 9.45
N GLN A 180 -7.50 8.61 9.63
CA GLN A 180 -6.48 9.49 10.20
C GLN A 180 -6.29 10.74 9.31
N THR A 181 -6.15 10.56 8.00
CA THR A 181 -5.98 11.69 7.08
C THR A 181 -7.21 12.61 7.06
N ALA A 182 -8.42 12.05 7.09
CA ALA A 182 -9.65 12.83 7.16
C ALA A 182 -9.74 13.69 8.45
N LEU A 183 -9.23 13.18 9.58
CA LEU A 183 -9.13 13.93 10.83
C LEU A 183 -8.09 15.06 10.75
N GLU A 184 -6.94 14.80 10.13
CA GLU A 184 -5.88 15.80 9.93
C GLU A 184 -6.34 16.94 9.00
N GLU A 185 -7.16 16.64 8.00
CA GLU A 185 -7.73 17.62 7.07
C GLU A 185 -9.02 18.29 7.59
N GLY A 186 -9.54 17.83 8.73
CA GLY A 186 -10.73 18.39 9.37
C GLY A 186 -12.05 18.00 8.70
N ASP A 187 -12.08 17.01 7.82
CA ASP A 187 -13.30 16.47 7.22
C ASP A 187 -13.99 15.50 8.22
N ALA A 188 -14.67 16.09 9.20
CA ALA A 188 -15.36 15.36 10.26
C ALA A 188 -16.47 14.43 9.74
N GLY A 189 -17.09 14.77 8.60
CA GLY A 189 -18.12 13.95 7.97
C GLY A 189 -17.52 12.66 7.40
N LEU A 190 -16.46 12.78 6.62
CA LEU A 190 -15.73 11.63 6.09
C LEU A 190 -15.13 10.78 7.21
N ALA A 191 -14.48 11.40 8.21
CA ALA A 191 -13.91 10.69 9.36
C ALA A 191 -14.97 9.90 10.13
N SER A 192 -16.17 10.46 10.33
CA SER A 192 -17.28 9.76 10.99
C SER A 192 -17.78 8.54 10.19
N VAL A 193 -17.87 8.66 8.86
CA VAL A 193 -18.30 7.52 8.02
C VAL A 193 -17.24 6.42 8.01
N LEU A 194 -15.96 6.79 7.93
CA LEU A 194 -14.85 5.83 7.99
C LEU A 194 -14.78 5.15 9.36
N ASP A 195 -15.05 5.86 10.46
CA ASP A 195 -15.13 5.28 11.81
C ASP A 195 -16.28 4.27 11.96
N GLU A 196 -17.47 4.61 11.44
CA GLU A 196 -18.60 3.67 11.45
C GLU A 196 -18.33 2.45 10.57
N LEU A 197 -17.66 2.64 9.44
CA LEU A 197 -17.22 1.58 8.53
C LEU A 197 -16.20 0.67 9.22
N GLU A 198 -15.21 1.21 9.92
CA GLU A 198 -14.21 0.43 10.67
C GLU A 198 -14.89 -0.55 11.63
N ARG A 199 -15.89 -0.08 12.38
CA ARG A 199 -16.61 -0.93 13.34
C ARG A 199 -17.41 -2.04 12.68
N VAL A 200 -17.86 -1.85 11.43
CA VAL A 200 -18.57 -2.89 10.68
C VAL A 200 -17.57 -3.88 10.10
N LEU A 201 -16.49 -3.40 9.50
CA LEU A 201 -15.41 -4.24 8.98
C LEU A 201 -14.78 -5.10 10.09
N LEU A 202 -14.58 -4.55 11.29
CA LEU A 202 -14.08 -5.29 12.46
C LEU A 202 -15.05 -6.38 12.92
N ASP A 203 -16.35 -6.10 12.95
CA ASP A 203 -17.37 -7.09 13.31
C ASP A 203 -17.38 -8.26 12.31
N VAL A 204 -17.22 -7.97 11.01
CA VAL A 204 -17.21 -8.99 9.94
C VAL A 204 -15.89 -9.76 9.94
N ALA A 205 -14.74 -9.10 10.08
CA ALA A 205 -13.42 -9.74 10.11
C ALA A 205 -13.28 -10.75 11.26
N HIS A 206 -13.88 -10.47 12.43
CA HIS A 206 -13.87 -11.40 13.56
C HIS A 206 -15.02 -12.41 13.55
N SER A 207 -15.85 -12.43 12.50
CA SER A 207 -16.89 -13.45 12.34
C SER A 207 -16.29 -14.76 11.80
N PRO A 208 -16.84 -15.93 12.16
CA PRO A 208 -16.37 -17.19 11.62
C PRO A 208 -16.62 -17.27 10.10
N GLU A 209 -15.74 -17.96 9.38
CA GLU A 209 -15.84 -18.17 7.92
C GLU A 209 -17.18 -18.81 7.50
N VAL A 210 -17.77 -19.61 8.38
CA VAL A 210 -19.06 -20.26 8.18
C VAL A 210 -20.02 -19.81 9.29
N VAL A 211 -21.11 -19.16 8.90
CA VAL A 211 -22.12 -18.62 9.81
C VAL A 211 -23.47 -19.32 9.64
N THR A 212 -24.22 -19.40 10.74
CA THR A 212 -25.63 -19.81 10.68
C THR A 212 -26.50 -18.68 10.11
N PRO A 213 -27.68 -18.97 9.52
CA PRO A 213 -28.61 -17.96 9.02
C PRO A 213 -28.97 -16.90 10.07
N ALA A 214 -29.12 -17.29 11.34
CA ALA A 214 -29.42 -16.35 12.42
C ALA A 214 -28.23 -15.40 12.72
N GLN A 215 -27.00 -15.89 12.63
CA GLN A 215 -25.79 -15.07 12.77
C GLN A 215 -25.63 -14.12 11.58
N LEU A 216 -25.86 -14.61 10.37
CA LEU A 216 -25.84 -13.78 9.16
C LEU A 216 -26.90 -12.68 9.22
N GLU A 217 -28.13 -13.01 9.61
CA GLU A 217 -29.21 -12.04 9.78
C GLU A 217 -28.86 -10.98 10.84
N ALA A 218 -28.17 -11.37 11.92
CA ALA A 218 -27.70 -10.42 12.93
C ALA A 218 -26.65 -9.45 12.35
N ILE A 219 -25.72 -9.93 11.53
CA ILE A 219 -24.73 -9.11 10.82
C ILE A 219 -25.45 -8.16 9.85
N GLN A 220 -26.37 -8.67 9.03
CA GLN A 220 -27.15 -7.87 8.08
C GLN A 220 -27.98 -6.79 8.78
N LYS A 221 -28.64 -7.12 9.90
CA LYS A 221 -29.38 -6.14 10.72
C LYS A 221 -28.49 -5.06 11.29
N LYS A 222 -27.25 -5.37 11.69
CA LYS A 222 -26.29 -4.35 12.16
C LYS A 222 -25.86 -3.42 11.04
N ILE A 223 -25.58 -3.95 9.85
CA ILE A 223 -25.23 -3.16 8.67
C ILE A 223 -26.39 -2.22 8.30
N ALA A 224 -27.61 -2.75 8.24
CA ALA A 224 -28.82 -1.99 7.96
C ALA A 224 -29.13 -0.95 9.04
N GLY A 225 -29.05 -1.32 10.32
CA GLY A 225 -29.34 -0.46 11.45
C GLY A 225 -28.40 0.73 11.59
N ARG A 226 -27.13 0.59 11.18
CA ARG A 226 -26.18 1.71 11.11
C ARG A 226 -26.33 2.57 9.85
N GLY A 227 -27.06 2.06 8.84
CA GLY A 227 -27.21 2.72 7.55
C GLY A 227 -25.90 2.92 6.81
N ILE A 228 -24.88 2.10 7.10
CA ILE A 228 -23.50 2.34 6.63
C ILE A 228 -23.40 2.29 5.11
N LEU A 229 -24.12 1.38 4.46
CA LEU A 229 -24.20 1.28 2.99
C LEU A 229 -24.66 2.58 2.35
N PHE A 230 -25.69 3.22 2.91
CA PHE A 230 -26.19 4.49 2.39
C PHE A 230 -25.17 5.61 2.60
N LYS A 231 -24.58 5.70 3.80
CA LYS A 231 -23.56 6.72 4.12
C LYS A 231 -22.33 6.61 3.21
N VAL A 232 -21.81 5.39 3.01
CA VAL A 232 -20.69 5.11 2.09
C VAL A 232 -21.04 5.55 0.67
N ARG A 233 -22.24 5.23 0.18
CA ARG A 233 -22.68 5.62 -1.17
C ARG A 233 -22.80 7.14 -1.34
N VAL A 234 -23.36 7.84 -0.35
CA VAL A 234 -23.50 9.30 -0.39
C VAL A 234 -22.11 9.95 -0.39
N VAL A 235 -21.22 9.57 0.53
CA VAL A 235 -19.87 10.13 0.61
C VAL A 235 -19.06 9.81 -0.65
N ASN A 236 -19.14 8.59 -1.18
CA ASN A 236 -18.47 8.23 -2.42
C ASN A 236 -18.94 9.11 -3.60
N LYS A 237 -20.26 9.34 -3.71
CA LYS A 237 -20.83 10.22 -4.73
C LYS A 237 -20.40 11.68 -4.55
N GLU A 238 -20.32 12.17 -3.32
CA GLU A 238 -19.81 13.51 -3.04
C GLU A 238 -18.33 13.65 -3.42
N LEU A 239 -17.50 12.64 -3.14
CA LEU A 239 -16.08 12.62 -3.52
C LEU A 239 -15.91 12.61 -5.05
N GLN A 240 -16.71 11.81 -5.77
CA GLN A 240 -16.73 11.80 -7.24
C GLN A 240 -17.10 13.19 -7.81
N GLN A 241 -18.13 13.83 -7.26
CA GLN A 241 -18.51 15.19 -7.66
C GLN A 241 -17.40 16.22 -7.37
N ARG A 242 -16.72 16.10 -6.22
CA ARG A 242 -15.56 16.95 -5.87
C ARG A 242 -14.39 16.73 -6.85
N GLN A 243 -14.20 15.50 -7.32
CA GLN A 243 -13.18 15.17 -8.32
C GLN A 243 -13.53 15.80 -9.68
N GLU A 244 -14.75 15.57 -10.18
CA GLU A 244 -15.24 16.10 -11.47
C GLU A 244 -15.21 17.64 -11.51
N ALA A 245 -15.64 18.30 -10.42
CA ALA A 245 -15.65 19.76 -10.35
C ALA A 245 -14.26 20.40 -10.31
N ARG A 246 -13.21 19.62 -9.99
CA ARG A 246 -11.82 20.09 -9.85
C ARG A 246 -10.92 19.61 -10.98
N GLU A 247 -11.43 18.79 -11.90
CA GLU A 247 -10.75 18.37 -13.12
C GLU A 247 -10.80 19.53 -14.15
N PRO A 248 -9.65 20.03 -14.64
CA PRO A 248 -9.65 21.09 -15.63
C PRO A 248 -10.29 20.57 -16.92
N ALA A 249 -11.30 21.30 -17.43
CA ALA A 249 -11.96 20.96 -18.69
C ALA A 249 -10.92 20.68 -19.80
N PRO A 250 -11.09 19.60 -20.60
CA PRO A 250 -10.17 19.31 -21.68
C PRO A 250 -10.10 20.52 -22.61
N ALA A 251 -8.87 20.98 -22.88
CA ALA A 251 -8.62 22.11 -23.75
C ALA A 251 -9.31 21.87 -25.10
N GLN A 252 -10.41 22.59 -25.35
CA GLN A 252 -11.04 22.60 -26.66
C GLN A 252 -10.03 23.21 -27.64
N ASN A 253 -9.45 22.35 -28.48
CA ASN A 253 -8.56 22.77 -29.55
C ASN A 253 -9.32 23.71 -30.51
N ASP A 254 -9.08 25.01 -30.36
CA ASP A 254 -9.68 26.09 -31.17
C ASP A 254 -9.01 26.20 -32.56
N SER A 255 -8.82 25.06 -33.24
CA SER A 255 -8.09 24.97 -34.51
C SER A 255 -8.94 25.20 -35.76
N THR A 256 -10.25 25.50 -35.65
CA THR A 256 -11.14 25.62 -36.81
C THR A 256 -11.48 27.06 -37.25
N LYS A 257 -10.95 28.12 -36.62
CA LYS A 257 -11.30 29.51 -36.99
C LYS A 257 -10.30 30.29 -37.88
N ARG A 258 -9.27 29.64 -38.45
CA ARG A 258 -8.30 30.33 -39.35
C ARG A 258 -8.36 29.95 -40.83
N ALA A 259 -9.46 29.35 -41.29
CA ALA A 259 -9.69 29.08 -42.72
C ALA A 259 -10.86 29.90 -43.29
N ARG A 260 -10.86 31.22 -43.07
CA ARG A 260 -11.74 32.15 -43.80
C ARG A 260 -11.19 33.57 -43.70
N ASN A 261 -10.05 33.81 -44.34
CA ASN A 261 -9.69 35.12 -44.88
C ASN A 261 -8.39 34.97 -45.69
N LYS A 262 -8.55 34.64 -46.97
CA LYS A 262 -7.67 35.11 -48.02
C LYS A 262 -8.57 35.67 -49.12
N VAL A 263 -8.57 37.00 -49.18
CA VAL A 263 -8.84 37.79 -50.39
C VAL A 263 -7.64 37.63 -51.31
#